data_AF-A0A7V6KVE5-F1
#
_entry.id   AF-A0A7V6KVE5-F1
#
_cell.length_a   1.000
_cell.length_b   1.000
_cell.length_c   1.000
_cell.angle_alpha   90.00
_cell.angle_beta   90.00
_cell.angle_gamma   90.00
#
_symmetry.space_group_name_H-M   'P 1'
#
loop_
_entity.id
_entity.type
_entity.pdbx_description
1 polymer ?
#
loop_
_entity_poly.entity_id
_entity_poly.type
_entity_poly.pdbx_seq_one_letter_code
_entity_poly.pdbx_strand_id
1 'polypeptide(L)'
;MKAKNERIEEFLKGLNIENLYVMDYVNIDDIDFSDAYQSIYEMIDDNGGFNVEIIYYRNAIDYLSKNDPSLHESLQLAADFGFNLTDLSSEVLASLLASENCRNDFSALQTDIEEFFNELCR
;
A
#
# COMPACT_ATOMS: atom_id res chain seq x y z
N MET A 1 -13.35 24.63 -15.75
CA MET A 1 -13.37 23.99 -14.43
C MET A 1 -13.35 22.50 -14.69
N LYS A 2 -12.36 21.76 -14.19
CA LYS A 2 -12.37 20.30 -14.30
C LYS A 2 -13.55 19.75 -13.49
N ALA A 3 -14.16 18.66 -13.94
CA ALA A 3 -15.19 17.98 -13.16
C ALA A 3 -14.59 17.49 -11.84
N LYS A 4 -15.41 17.35 -10.79
CA LYS A 4 -14.95 16.89 -9.46
C LYS A 4 -14.18 15.57 -9.57
N ASN A 5 -14.71 14.62 -10.36
CA ASN A 5 -14.11 13.31 -10.60
C ASN A 5 -12.77 13.41 -11.34
N GLU A 6 -12.63 14.32 -12.32
CA GLU A 6 -11.34 14.53 -13.02
C GLU A 6 -10.25 15.01 -12.06
N ARG A 7 -10.59 15.85 -11.07
CA ARG A 7 -9.62 16.30 -10.05
C ARG A 7 -9.20 15.17 -9.12
N ILE A 8 -10.16 14.32 -8.72
CA ILE A 8 -9.88 13.16 -7.86
C ILE A 8 -8.99 12.18 -8.62
N GLU A 9 -9.32 11.88 -9.86
CA GLU A 9 -8.54 10.99 -10.71
C GLU A 9 -7.09 11.48 -10.86
N GLU A 10 -6.89 12.77 -11.12
CA GLU A 10 -5.54 13.36 -11.21
C GLU A 10 -4.77 13.28 -9.89
N PHE A 11 -5.45 13.52 -8.76
CA PHE A 11 -4.85 13.44 -7.44
C PHE A 11 -4.41 12.00 -7.13
N LEU A 12 -5.30 11.02 -7.27
CA LEU A 12 -5.01 9.61 -6.98
C LEU A 12 -3.92 9.04 -7.89
N LYS A 13 -3.90 9.43 -9.18
CA LYS A 13 -2.80 9.07 -10.10
C LYS A 13 -1.46 9.69 -9.73
N GLY A 14 -1.48 10.80 -9.00
CA GLY A 14 -0.28 11.52 -8.55
C GLY A 14 0.34 10.93 -7.28
N LEU A 15 -0.37 10.05 -6.56
CA LEU A 15 0.16 9.39 -5.37
C LEU A 15 1.25 8.40 -5.79
N ASN A 16 2.48 8.62 -5.31
CA ASN A 16 3.63 7.80 -5.63
C ASN A 16 3.95 6.87 -4.47
N ILE A 17 3.49 5.63 -4.57
CA ILE A 17 3.64 4.59 -3.54
C ILE A 17 4.35 3.41 -4.18
N GLU A 18 5.35 2.86 -3.50
CA GLU A 18 6.06 1.71 -4.04
C GLU A 18 5.12 0.51 -4.15
N ASN A 19 5.13 -0.17 -5.31
CA ASN A 19 4.33 -1.35 -5.59
C ASN A 19 2.79 -1.16 -5.60
N LEU A 20 2.29 0.09 -5.62
CA LEU A 20 0.86 0.37 -5.66
C LEU A 20 0.51 1.44 -6.69
N TYR A 21 -0.43 1.11 -7.58
CA TYR A 21 -1.12 2.09 -8.40
C TYR A 21 -2.58 2.20 -7.94
N VAL A 22 -2.88 3.25 -7.18
CA VAL A 22 -4.16 3.42 -6.45
C VAL A 22 -5.38 3.27 -7.37
N MET A 23 -5.30 3.79 -8.60
CA MET A 23 -6.41 3.73 -9.56
C MET A 23 -6.78 2.33 -10.04
N ASP A 24 -5.91 1.32 -9.85
CA ASP A 24 -6.24 -0.08 -10.18
C ASP A 24 -7.21 -0.70 -9.16
N TYR A 25 -7.34 -0.10 -7.97
CA TYR A 25 -8.09 -0.66 -6.84
C TYR A 25 -9.24 0.22 -6.34
N VAL A 26 -9.32 1.47 -6.79
CA VAL A 26 -10.28 2.46 -6.27
C VAL A 26 -11.30 2.85 -7.32
N ASN A 27 -12.57 2.73 -6.97
CA ASN A 27 -13.66 3.33 -7.74
C ASN A 27 -14.02 4.71 -7.15
N ILE A 28 -13.82 5.77 -7.92
CA ILE A 28 -14.05 7.15 -7.48
C ILE A 28 -15.51 7.39 -7.04
N ASP A 29 -16.46 6.72 -7.69
CA ASP A 29 -17.89 6.90 -7.40
C ASP A 29 -18.30 6.29 -6.04
N ASP A 30 -17.47 5.39 -5.49
CA ASP A 30 -17.74 4.70 -4.22
C ASP A 30 -17.02 5.34 -3.02
N ILE A 31 -16.21 6.39 -3.23
CA ILE A 31 -15.45 7.05 -2.15
C ILE A 31 -16.40 7.75 -1.18
N ASP A 32 -16.25 7.51 0.12
CA ASP A 32 -16.94 8.28 1.15
C ASP A 32 -16.17 9.56 1.43
N PHE A 33 -16.71 10.70 1.00
CA PHE A 33 -16.04 12.01 1.13
C PHE A 33 -15.95 12.48 2.60
N SER A 34 -16.76 11.91 3.49
CA SER A 34 -16.69 12.23 4.92
C SER A 34 -15.58 11.47 5.65
N ASP A 35 -15.10 10.38 5.05
CA ASP A 35 -13.98 9.56 5.54
C ASP A 35 -13.16 9.03 4.35
N ALA A 36 -12.63 9.98 3.55
CA ALA A 36 -12.05 9.67 2.25
C ALA A 36 -10.81 8.78 2.37
N TYR A 37 -9.96 9.04 3.36
CA TYR A 37 -8.78 8.21 3.61
C TYR A 37 -9.17 6.76 3.91
N GLN A 38 -10.06 6.55 4.86
CA GLN A 38 -10.43 5.19 5.28
C GLN A 38 -11.16 4.44 4.16
N SER A 39 -12.09 5.09 3.45
CA SER A 39 -12.79 4.45 2.33
C SER A 39 -11.85 4.05 1.19
N ILE A 40 -10.85 4.87 0.87
CA ILE A 40 -9.82 4.53 -0.13
C ILE A 40 -8.93 3.38 0.38
N TYR A 41 -8.51 3.44 1.64
CA TYR A 41 -7.70 2.38 2.26
C TYR A 41 -8.40 1.02 2.17
N GLU A 42 -9.67 0.97 2.57
CA GLU A 42 -10.49 -0.25 2.54
C GLU A 42 -10.65 -0.80 1.12
N MET A 43 -10.90 0.07 0.13
CA MET A 43 -10.97 -0.38 -1.27
C MET A 43 -9.65 -1.01 -1.74
N ILE A 44 -8.51 -0.43 -1.37
CA ILE A 44 -7.20 -0.98 -1.74
C ILE A 44 -6.97 -2.33 -1.04
N ASP A 45 -7.24 -2.43 0.26
CA ASP A 45 -6.99 -3.64 1.03
C ASP A 45 -7.93 -4.79 0.64
N ASP A 46 -9.23 -4.52 0.48
CA ASP A 46 -10.25 -5.50 0.07
C ASP A 46 -9.96 -6.09 -1.32
N ASN A 47 -9.37 -5.29 -2.21
CA ASN A 47 -8.95 -5.75 -3.55
C ASN A 47 -7.50 -6.26 -3.59
N GLY A 48 -6.83 -6.35 -2.44
CA GLY A 48 -5.49 -6.92 -2.31
C GLY A 48 -4.36 -6.04 -2.84
N GLY A 49 -4.59 -4.74 -3.01
CA GLY A 49 -3.58 -3.80 -3.53
C GLY A 49 -2.37 -3.63 -2.63
N PHE A 50 -2.50 -3.92 -1.33
CA PHE A 50 -1.37 -3.97 -0.40
C PHE A 50 -0.61 -5.30 -0.39
N ASN A 51 -1.10 -6.33 -1.10
CA ASN A 51 -0.44 -7.64 -1.13
C ASN A 51 0.62 -7.67 -2.23
N VAL A 52 1.85 -7.30 -1.87
CA VAL A 52 2.98 -7.25 -2.79
C VAL A 52 3.68 -8.60 -2.84
N GLU A 53 3.70 -9.22 -4.02
CA GLU A 53 4.38 -10.50 -4.24
C GLU A 53 5.75 -10.31 -4.89
N ILE A 54 6.82 -10.62 -4.16
CA ILE A 54 8.18 -10.64 -4.69
C ILE A 54 8.55 -12.06 -5.08
N ILE A 55 8.41 -12.34 -6.37
CA ILE A 55 8.80 -13.62 -6.97
C ILE A 55 10.28 -13.64 -7.37
N TYR A 56 10.83 -14.86 -7.36
CA TYR A 56 12.23 -15.22 -7.60
C TYR A 56 13.19 -14.86 -6.47
N TYR A 57 13.90 -15.88 -5.99
CA TYR A 57 14.94 -15.80 -4.97
C TYR A 57 15.89 -14.60 -5.12
N ARG A 58 16.37 -14.33 -6.35
CA ARG A 58 17.30 -13.21 -6.60
C ARG A 58 16.69 -11.86 -6.23
N ASN A 59 15.43 -11.62 -6.60
CA ASN A 59 14.75 -10.35 -6.37
C ASN A 59 14.44 -10.19 -4.87
N ALA A 60 14.01 -11.28 -4.24
CA ALA A 60 13.76 -11.30 -2.80
C ALA A 60 15.01 -10.96 -1.97
N ILE A 61 16.15 -11.57 -2.31
CA ILE A 61 17.42 -11.27 -1.65
C ILE A 61 17.85 -9.82 -1.89
N ASP A 62 17.72 -9.31 -3.13
CA ASP A 62 18.05 -7.92 -3.45
C ASP A 62 17.18 -6.94 -2.65
N TYR A 63 15.87 -7.17 -2.59
CA TYR A 63 14.93 -6.35 -1.82
C TYR A 63 15.27 -6.36 -0.32
N LEU A 64 15.43 -7.56 0.27
CA LEU A 64 15.77 -7.70 1.69
C LEU A 64 17.12 -7.04 2.02
N SER A 65 18.13 -7.18 1.16
CA SER A 65 19.44 -6.56 1.40
C SER A 65 19.39 -5.03 1.49
N LYS A 66 18.42 -4.40 0.84
CA LYS A 66 18.24 -2.94 0.81
C LYS A 66 17.35 -2.44 1.94
N ASN A 67 16.29 -3.18 2.25
CA ASN A 67 15.24 -2.75 3.16
C ASN A 67 15.35 -3.35 4.57
N ASP A 68 15.81 -4.59 4.70
CA ASP A 68 16.00 -5.27 6.00
C ASP A 68 17.19 -6.25 5.95
N PRO A 69 18.44 -5.75 5.88
CA PRO A 69 19.62 -6.59 5.75
C PRO A 69 19.87 -7.50 6.96
N SER A 70 19.24 -7.21 8.10
CA SER A 70 19.32 -8.04 9.32
C SER A 70 18.23 -9.10 9.41
N LEU A 71 17.23 -9.05 8.52
CA LEU A 71 16.01 -9.85 8.55
C LEU A 71 15.17 -9.64 9.83
N HIS A 72 15.41 -8.57 10.59
CA HIS A 72 14.77 -8.39 11.89
C HIS A 72 13.28 -8.08 11.74
N GLU A 73 12.95 -7.10 10.89
CA GLU A 73 11.58 -6.64 10.68
C GLU A 73 10.77 -7.70 9.93
N SER A 74 11.34 -8.26 8.86
CA SER A 74 10.69 -9.29 8.06
C SER A 74 10.41 -10.58 8.85
N LEU A 75 11.32 -11.01 9.74
CA LEU A 75 11.06 -12.15 10.64
C LEU A 75 10.05 -11.82 11.73
N GLN A 76 10.05 -10.59 12.25
CA GLN A 76 9.05 -10.15 13.22
C GLN A 76 7.66 -10.15 12.60
N LEU A 77 7.50 -9.59 11.40
CA LEU A 77 6.25 -9.63 10.65
C LEU A 77 5.76 -11.06 10.43
N ALA A 78 6.65 -11.95 9.97
CA ALA A 78 6.30 -13.36 9.79
C ALA A 78 5.78 -14.00 11.09
N ALA A 79 6.41 -13.70 12.24
CA ALA A 79 5.95 -14.18 13.54
C ALA A 79 4.59 -13.58 13.93
N ASP A 80 4.36 -12.29 13.68
CA ASP A 80 3.11 -11.59 13.99
C ASP A 80 1.94 -12.12 13.16
N PHE A 81 2.20 -12.51 11.90
CA PHE A 81 1.23 -13.19 11.03
C PHE A 81 1.10 -14.70 11.31
N GLY A 82 1.86 -15.25 12.26
CA GLY A 82 1.74 -16.65 12.68
C GLY A 82 2.41 -17.68 11.75
N PHE A 83 3.39 -17.26 10.94
CA PHE A 83 4.17 -18.19 10.11
C PHE A 83 5.11 -19.05 10.95
N ASN A 84 5.30 -20.30 10.54
CA ASN A 84 6.28 -21.19 11.13
C ASN A 84 7.60 -21.12 10.36
N LEU A 85 8.69 -21.60 10.97
CA LEU A 85 10.01 -21.69 10.33
C LEU A 85 10.00 -22.45 8.99
N THR A 86 9.12 -23.43 8.83
CA THR A 86 8.96 -24.22 7.60
C THR A 86 8.30 -23.46 6.47
N ASP A 87 7.58 -22.38 6.79
CA ASP A 87 6.87 -21.55 5.84
C ASP A 87 7.77 -20.42 5.30
N LEU A 88 8.94 -20.21 5.91
CA LEU A 88 9.83 -19.10 5.59
C LEU A 88 10.70 -19.39 4.36
N SER A 89 10.64 -18.46 3.41
CA SER A 89 11.62 -18.30 2.35
C SER A 89 11.99 -16.83 2.20
N SER A 90 13.04 -16.53 1.44
CA SER A 90 13.38 -15.13 1.13
C SER A 90 12.23 -14.42 0.44
N GLU A 91 11.53 -15.09 -0.48
CA GLU A 91 10.35 -14.56 -1.17
C GLU A 91 9.22 -14.23 -0.19
N VAL A 92 8.93 -15.10 0.78
CA VAL A 92 7.91 -14.85 1.81
C VAL A 92 8.29 -13.63 2.65
N LEU A 93 9.52 -13.60 3.17
CA LEU A 93 9.99 -12.49 4.00
C LEU A 93 9.99 -11.15 3.24
N ALA A 94 10.46 -11.16 1.99
CA ALA A 94 10.48 -9.99 1.13
C ALA A 94 9.06 -9.49 0.80
N SER A 95 8.14 -10.40 0.49
CA SER A 95 6.75 -10.07 0.16
C SER A 95 6.00 -9.49 1.37
N LEU A 96 6.21 -10.06 2.55
CA LEU A 96 5.63 -9.53 3.80
C LEU A 96 6.12 -8.11 4.08
N LEU A 97 7.45 -7.90 4.02
CA LEU A 97 8.03 -6.59 4.25
C LEU A 97 7.58 -5.56 3.19
N ALA A 98 7.54 -5.95 1.92
CA ALA A 98 7.09 -5.07 0.84
C ALA A 98 5.61 -4.69 0.96
N SER A 99 4.77 -5.63 1.39
CA SER A 99 3.35 -5.39 1.66
C SER A 99 3.16 -4.42 2.82
N GLU A 100 3.94 -4.58 3.90
CA GLU A 100 3.89 -3.68 5.05
C GLU A 100 4.40 -2.27 4.72
N ASN A 101 5.51 -2.18 3.98
CA ASN A 101 6.03 -0.90 3.50
C ASN A 101 5.03 -0.19 2.59
N CYS A 102 4.36 -0.92 1.69
CA CYS A 102 3.29 -0.38 0.83
C CYS A 102 2.14 0.22 1.66
N ARG A 103 1.69 -0.47 2.73
CA ARG A 103 0.69 0.06 3.66
C ARG A 103 1.17 1.30 4.40
N ASN A 104 2.41 1.30 4.87
CA ASN A 104 2.99 2.42 5.61
C ASN A 104 3.17 3.66 4.72
N ASP A 105 3.62 3.47 3.48
CA ASP A 105 3.76 4.54 2.49
C ASP A 105 2.40 5.16 2.16
N PHE A 106 1.35 4.34 1.96
CA PHE A 106 0.00 4.86 1.78
C PHE A 106 -0.50 5.59 3.03
N SER A 107 -0.27 5.02 4.22
CA SER A 107 -0.72 5.60 5.48
C SER A 107 -0.06 6.96 5.77
N ALA A 108 1.18 7.15 5.32
CA ALA A 108 1.87 8.43 5.43
C ALA A 108 1.20 9.57 4.63
N LEU A 109 0.35 9.24 3.64
CA LEU A 109 -0.39 10.19 2.81
C LEU A 109 -1.76 10.56 3.39
N GLN A 110 -2.12 10.05 4.58
CA GLN A 110 -3.42 10.30 5.20
C GLN A 110 -3.79 11.78 5.23
N THR A 111 -2.90 12.62 5.76
CA THR A 111 -3.13 14.07 5.86
C THR A 111 -3.37 14.70 4.49
N ASP A 112 -2.57 14.34 3.48
CA ASP A 112 -2.67 14.91 2.13
C ASP A 112 -4.01 14.53 1.46
N ILE A 113 -4.45 13.29 1.64
CA ILE A 113 -5.74 12.79 1.16
C ILE A 113 -6.88 13.54 1.85
N GLU A 114 -6.87 13.60 3.18
CA GLU A 114 -7.91 14.29 3.95
C GLU A 114 -8.00 15.78 3.60
N GLU A 115 -6.86 16.48 3.48
CA GLU A 115 -6.82 17.88 3.08
C GLU A 115 -7.41 18.09 1.68
N PHE A 116 -7.02 17.26 0.70
CA PHE A 116 -7.55 17.34 -0.66
C PHE A 116 -9.07 17.19 -0.70
N PHE A 117 -9.63 16.17 -0.05
CA PHE A 117 -11.07 15.92 -0.06
C PHE A 117 -11.86 16.97 0.74
N ASN A 118 -11.29 17.51 1.82
CA ASN A 118 -11.87 18.62 2.57
C ASN A 118 -11.96 19.90 1.72
N GLU A 119 -10.92 20.22 0.95
CA GLU A 119 -10.94 21.36 0.02
C GLU A 119 -11.91 21.16 -1.13
N LEU A 120 -12.07 19.92 -1.59
CA LEU A 120 -12.98 19.57 -2.69
C LEU A 120 -14.47 19.67 -2.29
N CYS A 121 -14.78 19.63 -1.00
CA CYS A 121 -16.13 19.75 -0.46
C CYS A 121 -16.50 21.19 -0.03
N ARG A 122 -15.56 22.13 -0.10
CA ARG A 122 -15.79 23.57 0.10
C ARG A 122 -16.21 24.24 -1.21
#